data_AF-A0A366L9A8-F1
#
_entry.id   AF-A0A366L9A8-F1
#
_cell.length_a   1.000
_cell.length_b   1.000
_cell.length_c   1.000
_cell.angle_alpha   90.00
_cell.angle_beta   90.00
_cell.angle_gamma   90.00
#
_symmetry.space_group_name_H-M   'P 1'
#
loop_
_entity.id
_entity.type
_entity.pdbx_description
1 polymer ?
#
loop_
_entity_poly.entity_id
_entity_poly.type
_entity_poly.pdbx_seq_one_letter_code
_entity_poly.pdbx_strand_id
1 'polypeptide(L)' 'MFIAAVIIPFYILAIIAMCYMDTVFKAIMFFVMLLITTFVLFLFINYPLQSAIAVICFMAMFAFKLKD' A
#
# COMPACT_ATOMS: atom_id res chain seq x y z
N MET A 1 17.16 -7.21 3.36
CA MET A 1 17.47 -7.37 4.80
C MET A 1 16.89 -6.22 5.63
N PHE A 2 17.21 -4.96 5.35
CA PHE A 2 16.65 -3.79 6.06
C PHE A 2 15.11 -3.70 5.99
N ILE A 3 14.54 -3.89 4.80
CA ILE A 3 13.07 -3.83 4.58
C ILE A 3 12.34 -4.91 5.39
N ALA A 4 12.87 -6.13 5.45
CA ALA A 4 12.29 -7.20 6.25
C ALA A 4 12.31 -6.87 7.76
N ALA A 5 13.41 -6.27 8.24
CA ALA A 5 13.54 -5.83 9.63
C ALA A 5 12.51 -4.76 10.03
N VAL A 6 12.02 -3.96 9.08
CA VAL A 6 10.98 -2.94 9.31
C VAL A 6 9.57 -3.51 9.10
N ILE A 7 9.37 -4.35 8.08
CA ILE A 7 8.05 -4.91 7.75
C ILE A 7 7.55 -5.87 8.84
N ILE A 8 8.42 -6.74 9.35
CA ILE A 8 8.05 -7.76 10.34
C ILE A 8 7.38 -7.15 11.60
N PRO A 9 7.98 -6.16 12.29
CA PRO A 9 7.35 -5.57 13.47
C PRO A 9 6.03 -4.84 13.13
N PHE A 10 5.92 -4.23 11.94
CA PHE A 10 4.66 -3.62 11.50
C PHE A 10 3.54 -4.64 11.32
N TYR A 11 3.82 -5.80 10.73
CA TYR A 11 2.85 -6.88 10.58
C TYR A 11 2.45 -7.50 11.92
N ILE A 12 3.39 -7.64 12.87
CA ILE A 12 3.07 -8.08 14.23
C ILE A 12 2.14 -7.08 14.91
N LEU A 13 2.44 -5.77 14.82
CA LEU A 13 1.59 -4.72 15.38
C LEU A 13 0.20 -4.72 14.73
N ALA A 14 0.13 -4.97 13.42
CA ALA A 14 -1.12 -5.08 12.69
C ALA A 14 -1.96 -6.28 13.14
N ILE A 15 -1.34 -7.44 13.38
CA ILE A 15 -2.01 -8.63 13.91
C ILE A 15 -2.58 -8.34 15.31
N ILE A 16 -1.78 -7.71 16.18
CA ILE A 16 -2.23 -7.30 17.50
C ILE A 16 -3.40 -6.31 17.37
N ALA A 17 -3.30 -5.30 16.52
CA ALA A 17 -4.35 -4.32 16.30
C ALA A 17 -5.65 -4.95 15.80
N MET A 18 -5.59 -5.95 14.91
CA MET A 18 -6.76 -6.69 14.45
C MET A 18 -7.52 -7.38 15.59
N CYS A 19 -6.82 -7.88 16.62
CA CYS A 19 -7.45 -8.48 17.80
C CYS A 19 -8.21 -7.48 18.67
N TYR A 20 -7.93 -6.17 18.54
CA TYR A 20 -8.61 -5.10 19.27
C TYR A 20 -9.70 -4.41 18.44
N MET A 21 -9.99 -4.86 17.21
CA MET A 21 -11.04 -4.27 16.37
C MET A 21 -12.40 -4.90 16.67
N ASP A 22 -13.44 -4.06 16.73
CA ASP A 22 -14.81 -4.49 17.09
C ASP A 22 -15.43 -5.49 16.11
N THR A 23 -14.97 -5.49 14.85
CA THR A 23 -15.55 -6.33 13.80
C THR A 23 -14.48 -6.96 12.91
N VAL A 24 -14.73 -8.21 12.54
CA VAL A 24 -13.88 -8.98 11.59
C VAL A 24 -13.77 -8.25 10.26
N PHE A 25 -14.85 -7.57 9.82
CA PHE A 25 -14.84 -6.79 8.59
C PHE A 25 -13.82 -5.64 8.63
N LYS A 26 -13.75 -4.88 9.73
CA LYS A 26 -12.74 -3.82 9.92
C LYS A 26 -11.32 -4.40 9.91
N ALA A 27 -11.11 -5.54 10.59
CA ALA A 27 -9.82 -6.21 10.63
C ALA A 27 -9.36 -6.66 9.22
N ILE A 28 -10.25 -7.27 8.43
CA ILE A 28 -9.96 -7.66 7.05
C ILE A 28 -9.66 -6.42 6.18
N MET A 29 -10.46 -5.36 6.27
CA MET A 29 -10.21 -4.12 5.52
C MET A 29 -8.86 -3.50 5.87
N PHE A 30 -8.51 -3.48 7.16
CA PHE A 30 -7.22 -2.99 7.62
C PHE A 30 -6.07 -3.84 7.08
N PHE A 31 -6.19 -5.17 7.13
CA PHE A 31 -5.19 -6.09 6.59
C PHE A 31 -5.00 -5.92 5.07
N VAL A 32 -6.10 -5.77 4.32
CA VAL A 32 -6.06 -5.52 2.87
C VAL A 32 -5.36 -4.19 2.57
N MET A 33 -5.67 -3.12 3.29
CA MET A 33 -4.96 -1.84 3.12
C MET A 33 -3.46 -1.98 3.41
N LEU A 34 -3.09 -2.71 4.46
CA LEU A 34 -1.68 -2.90 4.84
C LEU A 34 -0.90 -3.69 3.78
N LEU A 35 -1.54 -4.69 3.15
CA LEU A 35 -0.99 -5.42 2.00
C LEU A 35 -0.78 -4.51 0.78
N ILE A 36 -1.77 -3.67 0.46
CA ILE A 36 -1.67 -2.72 -0.66
C ILE A 36 -0.53 -1.73 -0.41
N THR A 37 -0.43 -1.15 0.79
CA THR A 37 0.66 -0.23 1.13
C THR A 37 2.03 -0.90 1.03
N THR A 38 2.15 -2.13 1.53
CA THR A 38 3.40 -2.90 1.46
C THR A 38 3.78 -3.21 0.01
N PHE A 39 2.81 -3.57 -0.83
CA PHE A 39 3.01 -3.80 -2.25
C PHE A 39 3.45 -2.54 -2.99
N VAL A 40 2.82 -1.39 -2.72
CA VAL A 40 3.20 -0.10 -3.30
C VAL A 40 4.62 0.29 -2.87
N LEU A 41 4.95 0.17 -1.58
CA LEU A 41 6.31 0.42 -1.08
C LEU A 41 7.34 -0.49 -1.76
N PHE A 42 7.01 -1.78 -1.95
CA PHE A 42 7.88 -2.73 -2.63
C PHE A 42 8.10 -2.35 -4.10
N LEU A 43 7.04 -1.92 -4.80
CA LEU A 43 7.11 -1.41 -6.17
C LEU A 43 8.01 -0.18 -6.26
N PHE A 44 7.86 0.78 -5.35
CA PHE A 44 8.70 1.98 -5.32
C PHE A 44 10.17 1.68 -5.02
N ILE A 45 10.45 0.72 -4.14
CA ILE A 45 11.83 0.40 -3.76
C ILE A 45 12.55 -0.41 -4.85
N ASN A 46 11.87 -1.38 -5.48
CA ASN A 46 12.51 -2.24 -6.48
C ASN A 46 12.43 -1.66 -7.90
N TYR A 47 11.41 -0.89 -8.21
CA TYR A 47 11.13 -0.38 -9.56
C TYR A 47 10.78 1.12 -9.56
N PRO A 48 11.61 1.99 -8.95
CA PRO A 48 11.28 3.39 -8.68
C PRO A 48 10.87 4.18 -9.93
N LEU A 49 11.53 3.94 -11.06
CA LEU A 49 11.23 4.62 -12.32
C LEU A 49 9.88 4.18 -12.90
N GLN A 50 9.59 2.88 -12.88
CA GLN A 50 8.36 2.32 -13.46
C GLN A 50 7.14 2.64 -12.59
N SER A 51 7.28 2.63 -11.26
CA SER A 51 6.24 3.09 -10.34
C SER A 51 5.97 4.58 -10.47
N ALA A 52 7.01 5.42 -10.62
CA ALA A 52 6.83 6.84 -10.85
C ALA A 52 6.14 7.13 -12.19
N ILE A 53 6.53 6.43 -13.27
CA ILE A 53 5.87 6.54 -14.58
C ILE A 53 4.42 6.10 -14.50
N ALA A 54 4.11 4.98 -13.81
CA ALA A 54 2.74 4.53 -13.63
C ALA A 54 1.86 5.57 -12.92
N VAL A 55 2.38 6.19 -11.85
CA VAL A 55 1.68 7.27 -11.12
C VAL A 55 1.52 8.52 -12.00
N ILE A 56 2.56 8.90 -12.75
CA ILE A 56 2.51 10.05 -13.67
C ILE A 56 1.50 9.79 -14.79
N CYS A 57 1.46 8.59 -15.38
CA CYS A 57 0.46 8.20 -16.38
C CYS A 57 -0.96 8.22 -15.80
N PHE A 58 -1.14 7.75 -14.55
CA PHE A 58 -2.43 7.82 -13.86
C PHE A 58 -2.87 9.27 -13.66
N MET A 59 -1.98 10.12 -13.14
CA MET A 59 -2.23 11.56 -12.98
C MET A 59 -2.49 12.23 -14.34
N ALA A 60 -1.78 11.84 -15.40
CA ALA A 60 -1.98 12.35 -16.74
C ALA A 60 -3.34 11.95 -17.32
N MET A 61 -3.84 10.73 -17.06
CA MET A 61 -5.20 10.34 -17.45
C MET A 61 -6.27 11.19 -16.76
N PHE A 62 -6.08 11.59 -15.50
CA PHE A 62 -7.02 12.47 -14.80
C PHE A 62 -6.84 13.95 -15.15
N ALA A 63 -5.61 14.38 -15.49
CA ALA A 63 -5.29 15.74 -15.91
C ALA A 63 -5.72 16.01 -17.37
N PHE A 64 -5.65 15.00 -18.24
CA PHE A 64 -6.40 14.94 -19.49
C PHE A 64 -7.87 14.66 -19.18
N LYS A 65 -8.50 15.56 -18.42
CA LYS A 65 -9.93 15.71 -18.45
C LYS A 65 -10.28 15.99 -19.92
N LEU A 66 -10.94 15.03 -20.57
CA LEU A 66 -11.53 15.19 -21.91
C LEU A 66 -12.18 16.57 -21.96
N LYS A 67 -11.55 17.47 -22.72
CA LYS A 67 -12.15 18.73 -23.12
C LYS A 67 -12.99 18.42 -24.35
N ASP A 68 -14.09 17.72 -24.10
CA ASP A 68 -15.23 17.54 -25.00
C ASP A 68 -16.48 17.30 -24.15
#